data_AF-A0A1W9QJG1-F1
#
_entry.id   AF-A0A1W9QJG1-F1
#
_cell.length_a   1.000
_cell.length_b   1.000
_cell.length_c   1.000
_cell.angle_alpha   90.00
_cell.angle_beta   90.00
_cell.angle_gamma   90.00
#
_symmetry.space_group_name_H-M   'P 1'
#
loop_
_entity.id
_entity.type
_entity.pdbx_description
1 polymer ?
#
loop_
_entity_poly.entity_id
_entity_poly.type
_entity_poly.pdbx_seq_one_letter_code
_entity_poly.pdbx_strand_id
1 'polypeptide(L)'
;MTLKGNYQFMFTVQLLAGILAYLAMLKFGTIGIIIGFIPFLFALIAVHKRHIPDERETSLIQKTDSLQGIVVTLIMAMVYMYFPQLNWFYVFVASISIVRGIIGLILFTAN
;
A
#
# COMPACT_ATOMS: atom_id res chain seq x y z
N MET A 1 -4.15 -10.13 -21.00
CA MET A 1 -4.91 -9.95 -19.75
C MET A 1 -5.25 -8.48 -19.60
N THR A 2 -6.52 -8.12 -19.48
CA THR A 2 -6.93 -6.74 -19.18
C THR A 2 -6.56 -6.42 -17.73
N LEU A 3 -5.87 -5.29 -17.50
CA LEU A 3 -5.56 -4.79 -16.14
C LEU A 3 -6.81 -4.35 -15.36
N LYS A 4 -7.94 -4.18 -16.07
CA LYS A 4 -9.24 -3.83 -15.51
C LYS A 4 -9.69 -4.85 -14.46
N GLY A 5 -10.04 -4.39 -13.27
CA GLY A 5 -10.52 -5.24 -12.17
C GLY A 5 -9.46 -6.18 -11.57
N ASN A 6 -8.19 -6.07 -12.00
CA ASN A 6 -7.13 -6.92 -11.47
C ASN A 6 -6.57 -6.36 -10.14
N TYR A 7 -7.33 -6.56 -9.06
CA TYR A 7 -6.94 -6.12 -7.72
C TYR A 7 -5.63 -6.76 -7.23
N GLN A 8 -5.31 -7.99 -7.64
CA GLN A 8 -4.04 -8.63 -7.31
C GLN A 8 -2.85 -7.86 -7.92
N PHE A 9 -2.96 -7.42 -9.18
CA PHE A 9 -1.97 -6.54 -9.79
C PHE A 9 -1.87 -5.21 -9.03
N MET A 10 -3.01 -4.61 -8.64
CA MET A 10 -3.01 -3.37 -7.87
C MET A 10 -2.19 -3.54 -6.58
N PHE A 11 -2.54 -4.50 -5.74
CA PHE A 11 -1.89 -4.71 -4.45
C PHE A 11 -0.42 -5.16 -4.59
N THR A 12 -0.07 -5.89 -5.64
CA THR A 12 1.33 -6.21 -5.96
C THR A 12 2.13 -4.94 -6.22
N VAL A 13 1.61 -4.04 -7.07
CA VAL A 13 2.29 -2.77 -7.34
C VAL A 13 2.37 -1.91 -6.08
N GLN A 14 1.33 -1.88 -5.24
CA GLN A 14 1.36 -1.14 -3.98
C GLN A 14 2.45 -1.65 -3.02
N LEU A 15 2.59 -2.98 -2.89
CA LEU A 15 3.63 -3.61 -2.08
C LEU A 15 5.03 -3.20 -2.56
N LEU A 16 5.29 -3.41 -3.86
CA LEU A 16 6.59 -3.07 -4.46
C LEU A 16 6.87 -1.57 -4.38
N ALA A 17 5.86 -0.73 -4.64
CA ALA A 17 5.95 0.71 -4.53
C ALA A 17 6.29 1.15 -3.11
N GLY A 18 5.69 0.53 -2.08
CA GLY A 18 6.00 0.83 -0.68
C GLY A 18 7.44 0.53 -0.30
N ILE A 19 7.97 -0.62 -0.73
CA ILE A 19 9.38 -1.00 -0.50
C ILE A 19 10.32 -0.01 -1.20
N LEU A 20 10.07 0.27 -2.48
CA LEU A 20 10.89 1.19 -3.27
C LEU A 20 10.78 2.63 -2.76
N ALA A 21 9.59 3.04 -2.29
CA ALA A 21 9.36 4.37 -1.72
C ALA A 21 10.23 4.58 -0.48
N TYR A 22 10.33 3.59 0.40
CA TYR A 22 11.19 3.70 1.59
C TYR A 22 12.65 3.93 1.20
N LEU A 23 13.18 3.13 0.27
CA LEU A 23 14.55 3.29 -0.23
C LEU A 23 14.76 4.66 -0.91
N ALA A 24 13.77 5.11 -1.69
CA ALA A 24 13.82 6.42 -2.33
C ALA A 24 13.76 7.56 -1.30
N MET A 25 12.98 7.43 -0.23
CA MET A 25 12.90 8.42 0.84
C MET A 25 14.21 8.53 1.61
N LEU A 26 14.90 7.40 1.86
CA LEU A 26 16.22 7.42 2.50
C LEU A 26 17.27 8.15 1.65
N LYS A 27 17.20 8.03 0.31
CA LYS A 27 18.20 8.63 -0.60
C LYS A 27 17.88 10.06 -1.03
N PHE A 28 16.60 10.36 -1.26
CA PHE A 28 16.14 11.61 -1.88
C PHE A 28 15.23 12.43 -0.96
N GLY A 29 15.05 12.02 0.30
CA GLY A 29 14.18 12.67 1.26
C GLY A 29 12.71 12.69 0.79
N THR A 30 12.05 13.83 0.96
CA THR A 30 10.63 14.03 0.63
C THR A 30 10.32 13.79 -0.86
N ILE A 31 11.29 13.98 -1.77
CA ILE A 31 11.11 13.68 -3.21
C ILE A 31 10.89 12.18 -3.43
N GLY A 32 11.49 11.33 -2.58
CA GLY A 32 11.29 9.88 -2.61
C GLY A 32 9.83 9.46 -2.40
N ILE A 33 9.03 10.28 -1.70
CA ILE A 33 7.59 10.05 -1.52
C ILE A 33 6.87 10.14 -2.86
N ILE A 34 7.18 11.16 -3.66
CA ILE A 34 6.55 11.37 -4.98
C ILE A 34 6.88 10.21 -5.91
N ILE A 35 8.14 9.80 -5.95
CA ILE A 35 8.60 8.66 -6.75
C ILE A 35 7.87 7.38 -6.33
N GLY A 36 7.68 7.17 -5.03
CA GLY A 36 6.94 6.03 -4.49
C GLY A 36 5.43 6.05 -4.77
N PHE A 37 4.81 7.23 -4.84
CA PHE A 37 3.37 7.38 -5.08
C PHE A 37 2.95 7.20 -6.54
N ILE A 38 3.83 7.50 -7.50
CA ILE A 38 3.51 7.39 -8.93
C ILE A 38 3.07 5.96 -9.33
N PRO A 39 3.81 4.89 -8.98
CA PRO A 39 3.39 3.52 -9.28
C PRO A 39 2.05 3.15 -8.64
N PHE A 40 1.81 3.63 -7.40
CA PHE A 40 0.54 3.42 -6.69
C PHE A 40 -0.63 4.02 -7.46
N LEU A 41 -0.51 5.29 -7.86
CA LEU A 41 -1.54 6.00 -8.62
C LEU A 41 -1.79 5.35 -9.97
N PHE A 42 -0.72 4.94 -10.67
CA PHE A 42 -0.83 4.24 -11.94
C PHE A 42 -1.61 2.93 -11.80
N ALA A 43 -1.29 2.11 -10.80
CA ALA A 43 -1.98 0.85 -10.56
C ALA A 43 -3.47 1.06 -10.22
N LEU A 44 -3.77 2.05 -9.38
CA LEU A 44 -5.14 2.39 -9.00
C LEU A 44 -5.96 2.79 -10.23
N ILE A 45 -5.41 3.69 -11.07
CA ILE A 45 -6.04 4.11 -12.32
C ILE A 45 -6.18 2.91 -13.27
N ALA A 46 -5.14 2.09 -13.45
CA ALA A 46 -5.18 0.96 -14.37
C ALA A 46 -6.27 -0.06 -14.02
N VAL A 47 -6.50 -0.31 -12.73
CA VAL A 47 -7.49 -1.27 -12.24
C VAL A 47 -8.91 -0.71 -12.24
N HIS A 48 -9.09 0.55 -11.81
CA HIS A 48 -10.42 1.17 -11.69
C HIS A 48 -10.91 1.87 -12.95
N LYS A 49 -10.04 2.16 -13.93
CA LYS A 49 -10.45 2.85 -15.16
C LYS A 49 -11.51 2.03 -15.88
N ARG A 50 -12.75 2.53 -15.85
CA ARG A 50 -13.94 1.89 -16.43
C ARG A 50 -14.28 0.53 -15.81
N HIS A 51 -13.84 0.27 -14.58
CA HIS A 51 -14.30 -0.85 -13.75
C HIS A 51 -15.25 -0.33 -12.69
N ILE A 52 -16.40 -0.98 -12.55
CA ILE A 52 -17.32 -0.72 -11.46
C ILE A 52 -17.13 -1.90 -10.51
N PRO A 53 -16.62 -1.68 -9.28
CA PRO A 53 -16.43 -2.76 -8.33
C PRO A 53 -17.78 -3.37 -7.95
N ASP A 54 -17.83 -4.69 -7.82
CA ASP A 54 -19.01 -5.34 -7.25
C ASP A 54 -19.06 -5.19 -5.71
N GLU A 55 -20.15 -5.64 -5.08
CA GLU A 55 -20.32 -5.56 -3.62
C GLU A 55 -19.23 -6.34 -2.86
N ARG A 56 -18.79 -7.47 -3.44
CA ARG A 56 -17.77 -8.32 -2.85
C ARG A 56 -16.41 -7.61 -2.85
N GLU A 57 -15.99 -7.07 -3.99
CA GLU A 57 -14.76 -6.30 -4.16
C GLU A 57 -14.76 -5.09 -3.23
N THR A 58 -15.89 -4.37 -3.15
CA THR A 58 -16.05 -3.22 -2.24
C THR A 58 -15.88 -3.63 -0.77
N SER A 59 -16.51 -4.73 -0.35
CA SER A 59 -16.35 -5.29 1.00
C SER A 59 -14.91 -5.73 1.27
N LEU A 60 -14.23 -6.37 0.30
CA LEU A 60 -12.83 -6.78 0.45
C LEU A 60 -11.88 -5.58 0.55
N ILE A 61 -12.13 -4.49 -0.20
CA ILE A 61 -11.38 -3.24 -0.10
C ILE A 61 -11.56 -2.63 1.30
N GLN A 62 -12.79 -2.55 1.82
CA GLN A 62 -13.06 -2.04 3.16
C GLN A 62 -12.38 -2.86 4.25
N LYS A 63 -12.39 -4.20 4.13
CA LYS A 63 -11.66 -5.10 5.03
C LYS A 63 -10.15 -4.86 4.97
N THR A 64 -9.62 -4.67 3.76
CA THR A 64 -8.20 -4.36 3.55
C THR A 64 -7.81 -3.07 4.29
N ASP A 65 -8.59 -2.00 4.12
CA ASP A 65 -8.31 -0.69 4.72
C ASP A 65 -8.44 -0.74 6.25
N SER A 66 -9.43 -1.47 6.77
CA SER A 66 -9.63 -1.65 8.21
C SER A 66 -8.46 -2.40 8.87
N LEU A 67 -8.06 -3.54 8.30
CA LEU A 67 -6.94 -4.32 8.81
C LEU A 67 -5.61 -3.57 8.67
N GLN A 68 -5.43 -2.85 7.56
CA GLN A 68 -4.25 -2.03 7.33
C GLN A 68 -4.11 -0.93 8.38
N GLY A 69 -5.20 -0.27 8.77
CA GLY A 69 -5.19 0.72 9.85
C GLY A 69 -4.64 0.13 11.15
N ILE A 70 -5.18 -1.01 11.58
CA ILE A 70 -4.76 -1.69 12.82
C ILE A 70 -3.27 -2.05 12.78
N VAL A 71 -2.83 -2.70 11.70
CA VAL A 71 -1.43 -3.16 11.58
C VAL A 71 -0.46 -1.99 11.50
N VAL A 72 -0.78 -0.94 10.74
CA VAL A 72 0.07 0.26 10.65
C VAL A 72 0.17 0.96 12.01
N THR A 73 -0.92 1.08 12.78
CA THR A 73 -0.87 1.65 14.13
C THR A 73 0.08 0.88 15.04
N LEU A 74 0.04 -0.46 15.00
CA LEU A 74 0.95 -1.30 15.79
C LEU A 74 2.42 -1.11 15.36
N ILE A 75 2.69 -1.10 14.04
CA ILE A 75 4.04 -0.84 13.51
C ILE A 75 4.54 0.52 13.98
N MET A 76 3.71 1.56 13.89
CA MET A 76 4.10 2.91 14.29
C MET A 76 4.38 3.02 15.80
N ALA A 77 3.57 2.36 16.64
CA ALA A 77 3.82 2.31 18.08
C ALA A 77 5.17 1.65 18.40
N MET A 78 5.48 0.52 17.75
CA MET A 78 6.76 -0.18 17.93
C MET A 78 7.94 0.66 17.44
N VAL A 79 7.82 1.30 16.27
CA VAL A 79 8.87 2.16 15.69
C VAL A 79 9.15 3.35 16.61
N TYR A 80 8.10 3.98 17.13
CA TYR A 80 8.24 5.10 18.05
C TYR A 80 8.94 4.69 19.36
N MET A 81 8.62 3.52 19.92
CA MET A 81 9.20 3.06 21.19
C MET A 81 10.63 2.52 21.06
N TYR A 82 10.92 1.76 20.00
CA TYR A 82 12.16 0.98 19.90
C TYR A 82 13.15 1.51 18.86
N PHE A 83 12.71 2.36 17.93
CA PHE A 83 13.52 2.84 16.82
C PHE A 83 13.43 4.36 16.62
N PRO A 84 13.69 5.18 17.65
CA PRO A 84 13.56 6.65 17.58
C PRO A 84 14.47 7.31 16.54
N GLN A 85 15.54 6.63 16.10
CA GLN A 85 16.45 7.07 15.05
C GLN A 85 15.85 6.99 13.64
N LEU A 86 14.79 6.20 13.43
CA LEU A 86 14.12 6.12 12.15
C LEU A 86 13.22 7.33 11.94
N ASN A 87 13.18 7.83 10.70
CA ASN A 87 12.21 8.84 10.34
C ASN A 87 10.80 8.22 10.36
N TRP A 88 10.06 8.48 11.45
CA TRP A 88 8.74 7.92 11.69
C TRP A 88 7.76 8.21 10.54
N PHE A 89 7.86 9.37 9.90
CA PHE A 89 7.01 9.74 8.78
C PHE A 89 7.29 8.88 7.54
N TYR A 90 8.57 8.59 7.25
CA TYR A 90 8.93 7.72 6.13
C TYR A 90 8.52 6.28 6.38
N VAL A 91 8.67 5.80 7.61
CA VAL A 91 8.20 4.48 8.00
C VAL A 91 6.67 4.39 7.88
N PHE A 92 5.94 5.42 8.31
CA PHE A 92 4.49 5.49 8.18
C PHE A 92 4.04 5.38 6.71
N VAL A 93 4.58 6.22 5.83
CA VAL A 93 4.23 6.24 4.40
C VAL A 93 4.53 4.89 3.73
N ALA A 94 5.72 4.32 4.00
CA ALA A 94 6.08 3.01 3.46
C ALA A 94 5.18 1.89 3.99
N SER A 95 4.88 1.91 5.30
CA SER A 95 4.08 0.89 5.96
C SER A 95 2.66 0.85 5.44
N ILE A 96 2.03 2.00 5.14
CA ILE A 96 0.70 2.03 4.52
C ILE A 96 0.69 1.19 3.23
N SER A 97 1.62 1.45 2.32
CA SER A 97 1.67 0.77 1.03
C SER A 97 2.05 -0.72 1.16
N ILE A 98 3.02 -1.04 2.00
CA ILE A 98 3.47 -2.43 2.22
C ILE A 98 2.36 -3.25 2.86
N VAL A 99 1.78 -2.76 3.95
CA VAL A 99 0.74 -3.48 4.70
C VAL A 99 -0.53 -3.61 3.86
N ARG A 100 -0.96 -2.54 3.17
CA ARG A 100 -2.12 -2.59 2.27
C ARG A 100 -1.89 -3.59 1.14
N GLY A 101 -0.69 -3.62 0.56
CA GLY A 101 -0.30 -4.57 -0.47
C GLY A 101 -0.36 -6.02 0.01
N ILE A 102 0.22 -6.31 1.18
CA ILE A 102 0.21 -7.67 1.77
C ILE A 102 -1.22 -8.12 2.06
N ILE A 103 -1.99 -7.32 2.80
CA ILE A 103 -3.36 -7.68 3.21
C ILE A 103 -4.25 -7.82 1.98
N GLY A 104 -4.17 -6.89 1.04
CA GLY A 104 -4.94 -6.93 -0.20
C GLY A 104 -4.62 -8.17 -1.03
N LEU A 105 -3.35 -8.55 -1.16
CA LEU A 105 -2.97 -9.80 -1.84
C LEU A 105 -3.56 -11.03 -1.14
N ILE A 106 -3.44 -11.12 0.19
CA ILE A 106 -4.00 -12.24 0.95
C ILE A 106 -5.51 -12.34 0.72
N LEU A 107 -6.24 -11.23 0.86
CA LEU A 107 -7.70 -11.24 0.77
C LEU A 107 -8.22 -11.51 -0.66
N PHE A 108 -7.55 -11.01 -1.69
CA PHE A 108 -7.95 -11.18 -3.10
C PHE A 108 -7.35 -12.43 -3.77
N THR A 109 -6.44 -13.15 -3.11
CA THR A 109 -5.96 -14.46 -3.57
C THR A 109 -6.63 -15.61 -2.82
N ALA A 110 -6.98 -15.43 -1.55
CA ALA A 110 -7.63 -16.47 -0.75
C ALA A 110 -9.14 -16.63 -1.02
N ASN A 111 -9.77 -15.66 -1.68
CA ASN A 111 -11.20 -15.67 -2.04
C ASN A 111 -11.36 -15.57 -3.54
#